data_AF-J2PV43-F1
#
_entry.id   AF-J2PV43-F1
#
_cell.length_a   1.000
_cell.length_b   1.000
_cell.length_c   1.000
_cell.angle_alpha   90.00
_cell.angle_beta   90.00
_cell.angle_gamma   90.00
#
_symmetry.space_group_name_H-M   'P 1'
#
loop_
_entity.id
_entity.type
_entity.pdbx_description
1 polymer ?
#
loop_
_entity_poly.entity_id
_entity_poly.type
_entity_poly.pdbx_seq_one_letter_code
_entity_poly.pdbx_strand_id
1 'polypeptide(L)'
;MPPLLRRAWRLLRGAKATAYVLLMLGPMFIKPLAFVRVPHEAQPIYAKLPGLWVTPLLVAGVAAATIRSVYQWVFWREMNKSDPSRPAADLLLMLHNTEGRYFWFAFVFSAVLVYALAGLRWSYHFGAISFIRRWRPNLRNPPLKYFVVTTAAWGLWLSLYSAVVVYGLWQWKAQGDLAMLLNQYVEQHQTGVLVTLLGIGVAMRLAGRNGELGMKALYGGSKWLSMAVSLVAISALLLLAFLLPSI
;
A
#
# COMPACT_ATOMS: atom_id res chain seq x y z
N MET A 1 6.84 -30.66 6.12
CA MET A 1 7.77 -29.58 6.51
C MET A 1 8.73 -30.13 7.56
N PRO A 2 10.05 -30.09 7.32
CA PRO A 2 11.08 -30.60 8.24
C PRO A 2 11.01 -29.95 9.64
N PRO A 3 11.45 -30.64 10.70
CA PRO A 3 11.30 -30.19 12.09
C PRO A 3 12.00 -28.86 12.39
N LEU A 4 13.19 -28.61 11.83
CA LEU A 4 13.91 -27.34 11.95
C LEU A 4 13.16 -26.18 11.28
N LEU A 5 12.68 -26.40 10.06
CA LEU A 5 11.84 -25.43 9.33
C LEU A 5 10.53 -25.13 10.07
N ARG A 6 9.92 -26.12 10.73
CA ARG A 6 8.71 -25.92 11.55
C ARG A 6 9.00 -25.08 12.80
N ARG A 7 10.21 -25.16 13.37
CA ARG A 7 10.62 -24.36 14.55
C ARG A 7 10.95 -22.92 14.14
N ALA A 8 11.74 -22.73 13.08
CA ALA A 8 12.02 -21.42 12.49
C ALA A 8 10.73 -20.72 12.03
N TRP A 9 9.82 -21.44 11.38
CA TRP A 9 8.52 -20.90 10.97
C TRP A 9 7.65 -20.46 12.15
N ARG A 10 7.66 -21.19 13.28
CA ARG A 10 6.90 -20.78 14.48
C ARG A 10 7.40 -19.47 15.08
N LEU A 11 8.70 -19.19 14.96
CA LEU A 11 9.30 -17.93 15.40
C LEU A 11 8.99 -16.80 14.39
N LEU A 12 9.23 -17.06 13.10
CA LEU A 12 9.03 -16.07 12.04
C LEU A 12 7.56 -15.68 11.87
N ARG A 13 6.61 -16.62 11.99
CA ARG A 13 5.18 -16.33 11.79
C ARG A 13 4.62 -15.30 12.78
N GLY A 14 5.23 -15.13 13.95
CA GLY A 14 4.78 -14.20 14.99
C GLY A 14 5.48 -12.83 14.94
N ALA A 15 6.55 -12.71 14.14
CA ALA A 15 7.32 -11.48 14.07
C ALA A 15 6.61 -10.42 13.22
N LYS A 16 6.62 -9.17 13.70
CA LYS A 16 6.09 -8.00 12.95
C LYS A 16 6.81 -7.84 11.60
N ALA A 17 8.11 -8.13 11.54
CA ALA A 17 8.92 -8.07 10.32
C ALA A 17 8.34 -8.93 9.19
N THR A 18 7.78 -10.10 9.50
CA THR A 18 7.19 -11.01 8.52
C THR A 18 5.94 -10.41 7.88
N ALA A 19 5.16 -9.61 8.63
CA ALA A 19 4.03 -8.86 8.07
C ALA A 19 4.50 -7.75 7.13
N TYR A 20 5.58 -7.03 7.46
CA TYR A 20 6.17 -6.02 6.56
C TYR A 20 6.73 -6.63 5.28
N VAL A 21 7.49 -7.73 5.38
CA VAL A 21 8.01 -8.45 4.21
C VAL A 21 6.86 -8.96 3.34
N LEU A 22 5.80 -9.48 3.95
CA LEU A 22 4.61 -9.86 3.22
C LEU A 22 3.90 -8.67 2.57
N LEU A 23 3.81 -7.51 3.22
CA LEU A 23 3.18 -6.35 2.60
C LEU A 23 4.03 -5.80 1.45
N MET A 24 5.35 -5.80 1.60
CA MET A 24 6.27 -5.33 0.59
C MET A 24 6.26 -6.25 -0.65
N LEU A 25 6.31 -7.56 -0.45
CA LEU A 25 6.43 -8.54 -1.54
C LEU A 25 5.09 -9.15 -1.97
N GLY A 26 4.06 -9.02 -1.14
CA GLY A 26 2.76 -9.67 -1.27
C GLY A 26 2.07 -9.48 -2.62
N PRO A 27 2.06 -8.26 -3.21
CA PRO A 27 1.50 -8.06 -4.54
C PRO A 27 2.05 -9.03 -5.60
N MET A 28 3.30 -9.47 -5.48
CA MET A 28 3.97 -10.34 -6.45
C MET A 28 3.49 -11.80 -6.44
N PHE A 29 2.93 -12.30 -5.34
CA PHE A 29 2.59 -13.72 -5.21
C PHE A 29 1.27 -14.05 -4.52
N ILE A 30 0.65 -13.10 -3.82
CA ILE A 30 -0.62 -13.32 -3.13
C ILE A 30 -1.73 -13.45 -4.18
N LYS A 31 -2.51 -14.52 -4.08
CA LYS A 31 -3.68 -14.76 -4.93
C LYS A 31 -4.96 -14.74 -4.10
N PRO A 32 -6.11 -14.31 -4.67
CA PRO A 32 -7.36 -14.23 -3.92
C PRO A 32 -7.84 -15.60 -3.43
N LEU A 33 -7.79 -16.62 -4.29
CA LEU A 33 -8.23 -17.97 -3.94
C LEU A 33 -7.33 -18.65 -2.88
N ALA A 34 -6.12 -18.15 -2.64
CA ALA A 34 -5.21 -18.68 -1.62
C ALA A 34 -5.76 -18.56 -0.18
N PHE A 35 -6.69 -17.64 0.05
CA PHE A 35 -7.33 -17.44 1.35
C PHE A 35 -8.64 -18.24 1.51
N VAL A 36 -9.13 -18.88 0.45
CA VAL A 36 -10.28 -19.79 0.53
C VAL A 36 -9.78 -21.14 1.02
N ARG A 37 -10.51 -21.77 1.95
CA ARG A 37 -10.17 -23.12 2.43
C ARG A 37 -10.80 -24.13 1.49
N VAL A 38 -9.97 -24.85 0.74
CA VAL A 38 -10.43 -25.94 -0.13
C VAL A 38 -10.20 -27.25 0.62
N PRO A 39 -11.23 -28.11 0.76
CA PRO A 39 -11.02 -29.47 1.25
C PRO A 39 -9.96 -30.13 0.37
N HIS A 40 -8.96 -30.78 0.98
CA HIS A 40 -7.88 -31.51 0.30
C HIS A 40 -6.72 -30.69 -0.30
N GLU A 41 -6.73 -29.35 -0.26
CA GLU A 41 -5.56 -28.54 -0.65
C GLU A 41 -4.91 -27.86 0.55
N ALA A 42 -3.58 -27.94 0.63
CA ALA A 42 -2.81 -27.24 1.64
C ALA A 42 -2.78 -25.74 1.32
N GLN A 43 -3.50 -24.95 2.13
CA GLN A 43 -3.41 -23.48 2.03
C GLN A 43 -1.95 -22.99 2.17
N PRO A 44 -1.54 -22.02 1.34
CA PRO A 44 -0.18 -21.52 1.37
C PRO A 44 0.13 -20.84 2.70
N ILE A 45 1.40 -20.91 3.06
CA ILE A 45 1.91 -20.50 4.37
C ILE A 45 1.59 -19.03 4.67
N TYR A 46 1.73 -18.15 3.67
CA TYR A 46 1.46 -16.72 3.81
C TYR A 46 -0.02 -16.43 4.11
N ALA A 47 -0.97 -17.25 3.64
CA ALA A 47 -2.40 -17.02 3.87
C ALA A 47 -2.81 -17.27 5.33
N LYS A 48 -2.00 -18.07 6.04
CA LYS A 48 -2.16 -18.48 7.45
C LYS A 48 -1.44 -17.57 8.43
N LEU A 49 -0.73 -16.55 7.97
CA LEU A 49 -0.02 -15.64 8.86
C LEU A 49 -1.01 -14.95 9.82
N PRO A 50 -0.69 -14.89 11.13
CA PRO A 50 -1.46 -14.10 12.08
C PRO A 50 -1.27 -12.60 11.80
N GLY A 51 -2.23 -11.77 12.20
CA GLY A 51 -2.10 -10.31 12.10
C GLY A 51 -2.32 -9.72 10.70
N LEU A 52 -2.69 -10.52 9.69
CA LEU A 52 -2.99 -10.02 8.34
C LEU A 52 -4.16 -9.03 8.28
N TRP A 53 -5.07 -9.09 9.24
CA TRP A 53 -6.13 -8.10 9.36
C TRP A 53 -5.61 -6.75 9.89
N VAL A 54 -4.53 -6.77 10.66
CA VAL A 54 -3.95 -5.58 11.32
C VAL A 54 -2.96 -4.85 10.40
N THR A 55 -2.68 -5.38 9.21
CA THR A 55 -1.74 -4.76 8.27
C THR A 55 -2.09 -3.32 7.86
N PRO A 56 -3.36 -2.88 7.77
CA PRO A 56 -3.68 -1.47 7.55
C PRO A 56 -3.13 -0.55 8.65
N LEU A 57 -3.04 -1.03 9.90
CA LEU A 57 -2.47 -0.24 11.00
C LEU A 57 -0.95 -0.04 10.84
N LEU A 58 -0.25 -1.04 10.27
CA LEU A 58 1.18 -0.90 9.97
C LEU A 58 1.42 0.16 8.90
N VAL A 59 0.58 0.16 7.86
CA VAL A 59 0.60 1.17 6.78
C VAL A 59 0.30 2.55 7.34
N ALA A 60 -0.76 2.66 8.16
CA ALA A 60 -1.15 3.89 8.81
C ALA A 60 -0.03 4.47 9.68
N GLY A 61 0.75 3.63 10.37
CA GLY A 61 1.93 4.06 11.13
C GLY A 61 2.99 4.73 10.26
N VAL A 62 3.31 4.13 9.10
CA VAL A 62 4.26 4.70 8.15
C VAL A 62 3.72 6.00 7.56
N ALA A 63 2.47 6.02 7.11
CA ALA A 63 1.83 7.21 6.55
C ALA A 63 1.77 8.36 7.57
N ALA A 64 1.40 8.08 8.82
CA ALA A 64 1.33 9.06 9.90
C ALA A 64 2.70 9.65 10.23
N ALA A 65 3.75 8.83 10.25
CA ALA A 65 5.12 9.30 10.44
C ALA A 65 5.54 10.24 9.28
N THR A 66 5.22 9.88 8.04
CA THR A 66 5.50 10.72 6.86
C THR A 66 4.76 12.05 6.93
N ILE A 67 3.45 12.05 7.26
CA ILE A 67 2.65 13.28 7.36
C ILE A 67 3.15 14.17 8.50
N ARG A 68 3.49 13.58 9.66
CA ARG A 68 4.14 14.31 10.76
C ARG A 68 5.45 14.96 10.29
N SER A 69 6.27 14.25 9.54
CA SER A 69 7.53 14.79 9.00
C SER A 69 7.30 15.92 8.00
N VAL A 70 6.26 15.85 7.16
CA VAL A 70 5.87 16.99 6.29
C VAL A 70 5.46 18.19 7.13
N TYR A 71 4.63 17.97 8.15
CA TYR A 71 4.20 19.04 9.04
C TYR A 71 5.38 19.72 9.74
N GLN A 72 6.32 18.93 10.28
CA GLN A 72 7.57 19.44 10.83
C GLN A 72 8.38 20.20 9.79
N TRP A 73 8.52 19.68 8.56
CA TRP A 73 9.27 20.35 7.50
C TRP A 73 8.67 21.72 7.15
N VAL A 74 7.34 21.82 7.04
CA VAL A 74 6.65 23.10 6.83
C VAL A 74 6.89 24.05 8.01
N PHE A 75 6.80 23.54 9.23
CA PHE A 75 7.08 24.29 10.45
C PHE A 75 8.50 24.89 10.42
N TRP A 76 9.53 24.07 10.19
CA TRP A 76 10.92 24.52 10.16
C TRP A 76 11.20 25.43 8.97
N ARG A 77 10.45 25.31 7.89
CA ARG A 77 10.51 26.25 6.77
C ARG A 77 9.98 27.63 7.18
N GLU A 78 8.88 27.69 7.92
CA GLU A 78 8.32 28.95 8.45
C GLU A 78 9.24 29.60 9.47
N MET A 79 9.75 28.81 10.43
CA MET A 79 10.63 29.29 11.50
C MET A 79 11.95 29.89 10.97
N ASN A 80 12.44 29.41 9.84
CA ASN A 80 13.69 29.86 9.21
C ASN A 80 13.50 30.98 8.17
N LYS A 81 12.34 31.67 8.14
CA LYS A 81 12.14 32.86 7.31
C LYS A 81 12.81 34.08 7.93
N SER A 82 13.21 35.05 7.10
CA SER A 82 13.73 36.34 7.54
C SER A 82 12.71 37.16 8.33
N ASP A 83 11.42 37.01 7.97
CA ASP A 83 10.28 37.60 8.66
C ASP A 83 9.21 36.50 8.85
N PRO A 84 9.24 35.75 9.96
CA PRO A 84 8.28 34.70 10.24
C PRO A 84 6.91 35.27 10.62
N SER A 85 5.84 34.58 10.23
CA SER A 85 4.46 35.03 10.51
C SER A 85 4.10 35.16 12.00
N ARG A 86 4.89 34.54 12.90
CA ARG A 86 4.71 34.58 14.36
C ARG A 86 6.07 34.52 15.08
N PRO A 87 6.14 34.97 16.35
CA PRO A 87 7.31 34.76 17.18
C PRO A 87 7.73 33.29 17.26
N ALA A 88 9.04 33.03 17.31
CA ALA A 88 9.59 31.68 17.34
C ALA A 88 9.08 30.82 18.52
N ALA A 89 8.84 31.45 19.68
CA ALA A 89 8.29 30.78 20.86
C ALA A 89 6.86 30.26 20.61
N ASP A 90 6.00 31.08 19.98
CA ASP A 90 4.63 30.70 19.65
C ASP A 90 4.58 29.58 18.61
N LEU A 91 5.48 29.63 17.63
CA LEU A 91 5.66 28.57 16.65
C LEU A 91 6.04 27.25 17.35
N LEU A 92 7.06 27.25 18.21
CA LEU A 92 7.48 26.03 18.93
C LEU A 92 6.37 25.47 19.82
N LEU A 93 5.63 26.35 20.51
CA LEU A 93 4.47 25.96 21.31
C LEU A 93 3.36 25.34 20.44
N MET A 94 3.12 25.91 19.25
CA MET A 94 2.17 25.37 18.28
C MET A 94 2.60 23.98 17.80
N LEU A 95 3.87 23.78 17.45
CA LEU A 95 4.40 22.48 17.06
C LEU A 95 4.18 21.45 18.18
N HIS A 96 4.61 21.76 19.40
CA HIS A 96 4.46 20.88 20.57
C HIS A 96 3.00 20.45 20.80
N ASN A 97 2.06 21.40 20.67
CA ASN A 97 0.65 21.16 20.96
C ASN A 97 -0.10 20.43 19.84
N THR A 98 0.36 20.52 18.58
CA THR A 98 -0.40 20.05 17.41
C THR A 98 0.24 18.87 16.69
N GLU A 99 1.56 18.64 16.84
CA GLU A 99 2.27 17.56 16.17
C GLU A 99 1.67 16.18 16.44
N GLY A 100 1.36 15.88 17.71
CA GLY A 100 0.70 14.64 18.09
C GLY A 100 -0.69 14.49 17.45
N ARG A 101 -1.43 15.61 17.28
CA ARG A 101 -2.75 15.61 16.64
C ARG A 101 -2.63 15.25 15.17
N TYR A 102 -1.66 15.82 14.44
CA TYR A 102 -1.41 15.48 13.05
C TYR A 102 -1.04 14.00 12.88
N PHE A 103 -0.19 13.46 13.77
CA PHE A 103 0.15 12.04 13.75
C PHE A 103 -1.08 11.15 13.95
N TRP A 104 -1.86 11.36 15.02
CA TRP A 104 -3.01 10.51 15.33
C TRP A 104 -4.14 10.64 14.31
N PHE A 105 -4.41 11.86 13.85
CA PHE A 105 -5.38 12.09 12.77
C PHE A 105 -4.97 11.34 11.51
N ALA A 106 -3.72 11.52 11.05
CA ALA A 106 -3.19 10.84 9.88
C ALA A 106 -3.24 9.31 10.04
N PHE A 107 -2.92 8.80 11.23
CA PHE A 107 -2.97 7.37 11.54
C PHE A 107 -4.39 6.81 11.39
N VAL A 108 -5.36 7.40 12.11
CA VAL A 108 -6.76 6.93 12.08
C VAL A 108 -7.33 7.07 10.67
N PHE A 109 -7.13 8.22 10.03
CA PHE A 109 -7.60 8.47 8.67
C PHE A 109 -7.04 7.45 7.68
N SER A 110 -5.72 7.22 7.68
CA SER A 110 -5.08 6.27 6.76
C SER A 110 -5.57 4.84 7.01
N ALA A 111 -5.73 4.43 8.27
CA ALA A 111 -6.25 3.10 8.60
C ALA A 111 -7.67 2.91 8.08
N VAL A 112 -8.57 3.86 8.37
CA VAL A 112 -9.96 3.85 7.90
C VAL A 112 -10.00 3.84 6.37
N LEU A 113 -9.21 4.68 5.71
CA LEU A 113 -9.14 4.77 4.26
C LEU A 113 -8.73 3.44 3.62
N VAL A 114 -7.70 2.77 4.14
CA VAL A 114 -7.25 1.48 3.62
C VAL A 114 -8.34 0.41 3.78
N TYR A 115 -9.03 0.36 4.93
CA TYR A 115 -10.16 -0.55 5.12
C TYR A 115 -11.34 -0.23 4.21
N ALA A 116 -11.69 1.05 4.06
CA ALA A 116 -12.78 1.50 3.20
C ALA A 116 -12.51 1.11 1.73
N LEU A 117 -11.30 1.37 1.23
CA LEU A 117 -10.88 0.97 -0.12
C LEU A 117 -10.88 -0.55 -0.31
N ALA A 118 -10.41 -1.30 0.68
CA ALA A 118 -10.45 -2.76 0.65
C ALA A 118 -11.90 -3.28 0.62
N GLY A 119 -12.78 -2.68 1.43
CA GLY A 119 -14.20 -2.99 1.50
C GLY A 119 -14.93 -2.68 0.19
N LEU A 120 -14.69 -1.51 -0.41
CA LEU A 120 -15.22 -1.10 -1.71
C LEU A 120 -14.80 -2.06 -2.83
N ARG A 121 -13.50 -2.38 -2.91
CA ARG A 121 -13.01 -3.36 -3.89
C ARG A 121 -13.64 -4.72 -3.68
N TRP A 122 -13.74 -5.16 -2.43
CA TRP A 122 -14.34 -6.45 -2.11
C TRP A 122 -15.83 -6.48 -2.44
N SER A 123 -16.62 -5.50 -2.02
CA SER A 123 -18.07 -5.45 -2.26
C SER A 123 -18.39 -5.40 -3.75
N TYR A 124 -17.60 -4.67 -4.52
CA TYR A 124 -17.68 -4.64 -5.97
C TYR A 124 -17.50 -6.05 -6.58
N HIS A 125 -16.38 -6.72 -6.29
CA HIS A 125 -16.11 -8.04 -6.85
C HIS A 125 -17.05 -9.12 -6.30
N PHE A 126 -17.45 -9.01 -5.03
CA PHE A 126 -18.42 -9.90 -4.41
C PHE A 126 -19.79 -9.77 -5.07
N GLY A 127 -20.26 -8.55 -5.30
CA GLY A 127 -21.51 -8.27 -6.00
C GLY A 127 -21.48 -8.77 -7.44
N ALA A 128 -20.41 -8.48 -8.19
CA ALA A 128 -20.22 -8.96 -9.55
C ALA A 128 -20.26 -10.50 -9.63
N ILE A 129 -19.52 -11.20 -8.76
CA ILE A 129 -19.52 -12.66 -8.74
C ILE A 129 -20.88 -13.22 -8.31
N SER A 130 -21.53 -12.62 -7.32
CA SER A 130 -22.86 -13.04 -6.86
C SER A 130 -23.90 -12.94 -7.99
N PHE A 131 -23.81 -11.90 -8.82
CA PHE A 131 -24.64 -11.75 -10.01
C PHE A 131 -24.31 -12.81 -11.07
N ILE A 132 -23.02 -12.99 -11.41
CA ILE A 132 -22.57 -13.95 -12.43
C ILE A 132 -22.89 -15.40 -12.03
N ARG A 133 -22.92 -15.71 -10.73
CA ARG A 133 -23.23 -17.05 -10.20
C ARG A 133 -24.62 -17.57 -10.60
N ARG A 134 -25.54 -16.67 -11.00
CA ARG A 134 -26.82 -17.06 -11.60
C ARG A 134 -26.65 -17.92 -12.86
N TRP A 135 -25.57 -17.69 -13.63
CA TRP A 135 -25.25 -18.43 -14.86
C TRP A 135 -24.01 -19.33 -14.75
N ARG A 136 -23.16 -19.11 -13.73
CA ARG A 136 -21.95 -19.91 -13.46
C ARG A 136 -21.87 -20.26 -11.96
N PRO A 137 -22.61 -21.27 -11.48
CA PRO A 137 -22.73 -21.57 -10.04
C PRO A 137 -21.40 -21.99 -9.39
N ASN A 138 -20.46 -22.51 -10.17
CA ASN A 138 -19.15 -22.99 -9.72
C ASN A 138 -18.17 -21.89 -9.28
N LEU A 139 -18.49 -20.61 -9.52
CA LEU A 139 -17.64 -19.49 -9.09
C LEU A 139 -17.66 -19.33 -7.57
N ARG A 140 -16.50 -18.99 -7.00
CA ARG A 140 -16.33 -18.79 -5.56
C ARG A 140 -16.28 -17.30 -5.23
N ASN A 141 -16.91 -16.92 -4.13
CA ASN A 141 -16.86 -15.56 -3.64
C ASN A 141 -15.43 -15.20 -3.19
N PRO A 142 -14.99 -13.97 -3.46
CA PRO A 142 -13.63 -13.57 -3.16
C PRO A 142 -13.52 -13.27 -1.65
N PRO A 143 -12.44 -13.69 -0.98
CA PRO A 143 -12.27 -13.46 0.45
C PRO A 143 -11.86 -12.00 0.73
N LEU A 144 -12.56 -11.33 1.66
CA LEU A 144 -12.25 -9.94 2.06
C LEU A 144 -10.79 -9.77 2.50
N LYS A 145 -10.23 -10.78 3.18
CA LYS A 145 -8.84 -10.81 3.65
C LYS A 145 -7.83 -10.54 2.53
N TYR A 146 -8.08 -11.01 1.31
CA TYR A 146 -7.23 -10.72 0.14
C TYR A 146 -7.19 -9.23 -0.17
N PHE A 147 -8.36 -8.57 -0.20
CA PHE A 147 -8.45 -7.15 -0.50
C PHE A 147 -7.84 -6.29 0.59
N VAL A 148 -8.00 -6.67 1.87
CA VAL A 148 -7.33 -5.97 2.99
C VAL A 148 -5.81 -6.03 2.84
N VAL A 149 -5.25 -7.22 2.66
CA VAL A 149 -3.79 -7.41 2.58
C VAL A 149 -3.22 -6.73 1.33
N THR A 150 -3.87 -6.87 0.17
CA THR A 150 -3.36 -6.26 -1.07
C THR A 150 -3.53 -4.75 -1.10
N THR A 151 -4.61 -4.20 -0.55
CA THR A 151 -4.78 -2.74 -0.42
C THR A 151 -3.77 -2.17 0.57
N ALA A 152 -3.54 -2.84 1.70
CA ALA A 152 -2.50 -2.46 2.63
C ALA A 152 -1.10 -2.54 2.00
N ALA A 153 -0.80 -3.54 1.18
CA ALA A 153 0.47 -3.62 0.46
C ALA A 153 0.69 -2.42 -0.46
N TRP A 154 -0.30 -2.07 -1.30
CA TRP A 154 -0.22 -0.86 -2.14
C TRP A 154 -0.12 0.42 -1.31
N GLY A 155 -0.86 0.52 -0.21
CA GLY A 155 -0.77 1.64 0.72
C GLY A 155 0.62 1.75 1.36
N LEU A 156 1.29 0.63 1.68
CA LEU A 156 2.66 0.62 2.18
C LEU A 156 3.63 1.18 1.13
N TRP A 157 3.55 0.68 -0.12
CA TRP A 157 4.40 1.18 -1.21
C TRP A 157 4.22 2.68 -1.43
N LEU A 158 2.98 3.15 -1.48
CA LEU A 158 2.69 4.59 -1.60
C LEU A 158 3.28 5.38 -0.42
N SER A 159 3.10 4.89 0.80
CA SER A 159 3.63 5.56 2.01
C SER A 159 5.16 5.61 2.02
N LEU A 160 5.83 4.56 1.54
CA LEU A 160 7.28 4.51 1.39
C LEU A 160 7.76 5.50 0.32
N TYR A 161 7.10 5.57 -0.84
CA TYR A 161 7.41 6.57 -1.86
C TYR A 161 7.26 7.99 -1.30
N SER A 162 6.18 8.28 -0.58
CA SER A 162 6.01 9.57 0.08
C SER A 162 7.10 9.84 1.11
N ALA A 163 7.51 8.84 1.90
CA ALA A 163 8.59 9.00 2.88
C ALA A 163 9.92 9.38 2.20
N VAL A 164 10.26 8.75 1.07
CA VAL A 164 11.46 9.08 0.28
C VAL A 164 11.39 10.51 -0.26
N VAL A 165 10.24 10.94 -0.78
CA VAL A 165 10.05 12.33 -1.24
C VAL A 165 10.25 13.31 -0.08
N VAL A 166 9.67 13.04 1.07
CA VAL A 166 9.78 13.90 2.26
C VAL A 166 11.21 13.95 2.78
N TYR A 167 11.94 12.84 2.76
CA TYR A 167 13.36 12.83 3.05
C TYR A 167 14.15 13.72 2.08
N GLY A 168 13.83 13.65 0.78
CA GLY A 168 14.40 14.55 -0.23
C GLY A 168 14.13 16.03 0.07
N LEU A 169 12.93 16.39 0.53
CA LEU A 169 12.60 17.76 0.93
C LEU A 169 13.47 18.27 2.10
N TRP A 170 13.80 17.40 3.05
CA TRP A 170 14.70 17.73 4.15
C TRP A 170 16.15 17.95 3.67
N GLN A 171 16.63 17.14 2.72
CA GLN A 171 17.98 17.27 2.19
C GLN A 171 18.16 18.48 1.27
N TRP A 172 17.11 18.86 0.53
CA TRP A 172 17.15 19.96 -0.44
C TRP A 172 17.62 21.30 0.17
N LYS A 173 17.28 21.59 1.44
CA LYS A 173 17.72 22.82 2.10
C LYS A 173 19.03 22.65 2.89
N ALA A 174 19.42 21.42 3.22
CA ALA A 174 20.57 21.15 4.07
C ALA A 174 21.91 21.13 3.32
N GLN A 175 21.93 20.84 2.01
CA GLN A 175 23.18 20.56 1.27
C GLN A 175 23.30 21.23 -0.11
N GLY A 176 22.39 22.15 -0.47
CA GLY A 176 22.33 22.72 -1.82
C GLY A 176 21.48 21.90 -2.78
N ASP A 177 21.40 22.33 -4.05
CA ASP A 177 20.45 21.84 -5.06
C ASP A 177 20.34 20.31 -5.07
N LEU A 178 19.17 19.79 -4.70
CA LEU A 178 18.92 18.35 -4.58
C LEU A 178 19.21 17.65 -5.90
N ALA A 179 18.96 18.32 -7.02
CA ALA A 179 19.27 17.81 -8.35
C ALA A 179 20.77 17.55 -8.54
N MET A 180 21.64 18.42 -8.01
CA MET A 180 23.09 18.26 -8.09
C MET A 180 23.57 17.04 -7.30
N LEU A 181 23.07 16.87 -6.07
CA LEU A 181 23.42 15.71 -5.23
C LEU A 181 22.90 14.40 -5.82
N LEU A 182 21.69 14.40 -6.37
CA LEU A 182 21.12 13.23 -7.03
C LEU A 182 21.92 12.88 -8.29
N ASN A 183 22.28 13.88 -9.11
CA ASN A 183 23.06 13.67 -10.31
C ASN A 183 24.47 13.14 -9.98
N GLN A 184 25.14 13.70 -8.97
CA GLN A 184 26.45 13.19 -8.51
C GLN A 184 26.36 11.75 -8.00
N TYR A 185 25.33 11.44 -7.20
CA TYR A 185 25.13 10.08 -6.71
C TYR A 185 24.83 9.10 -7.85
N VAL A 186 23.97 9.50 -8.79
CA VAL A 186 23.63 8.71 -9.98
C VAL A 186 24.88 8.51 -10.84
N GLU A 187 25.67 9.54 -11.10
CA GLU A 187 26.93 9.43 -11.86
C GLU A 187 27.93 8.48 -11.20
N GLN A 188 28.05 8.53 -9.87
CA GLN A 188 28.96 7.66 -9.13
C GLN A 188 28.44 6.21 -9.01
N HIS A 189 27.12 5.99 -9.04
CA HIS A 189 26.48 4.70 -8.82
C HIS A 189 25.53 4.28 -9.95
N GLN A 190 25.81 4.66 -11.21
CA GLN A 190 24.89 4.48 -12.34
C GLN A 190 24.38 3.05 -12.45
N THR A 191 25.28 2.06 -12.35
CA THR A 191 24.92 0.64 -12.42
C THR A 191 24.03 0.22 -11.25
N GLY A 192 24.31 0.68 -10.03
CA GLY A 192 23.51 0.38 -8.84
C GLY A 192 22.10 0.96 -8.93
N VAL A 193 21.98 2.19 -9.40
CA VAL A 193 20.68 2.86 -9.63
C VAL A 193 19.90 2.12 -10.72
N LEU A 194 20.53 1.80 -11.85
CA LEU A 194 19.89 1.05 -12.94
C LEU A 194 19.39 -0.32 -12.48
N VAL A 195 20.24 -1.09 -11.77
CA VAL A 195 19.86 -2.41 -11.22
C VAL A 195 18.68 -2.29 -10.26
N THR A 196 18.67 -1.25 -9.42
CA THR A 196 17.57 -1.01 -8.47
C THR A 196 16.27 -0.68 -9.20
N LEU A 197 16.31 0.21 -10.20
CA LEU A 197 15.15 0.58 -11.01
C LEU A 197 14.61 -0.62 -11.80
N LEU A 198 15.50 -1.43 -12.39
CA LEU A 198 15.11 -2.67 -13.06
C LEU A 198 14.47 -3.66 -12.08
N GLY A 199 15.04 -3.82 -10.88
CA GLY A 199 14.47 -4.65 -9.82
C GLY A 199 13.05 -4.22 -9.43
N ILE A 200 12.83 -2.91 -9.26
CA ILE A 200 11.49 -2.35 -8.98
C ILE A 200 10.55 -2.60 -10.17
N GLY A 201 11.01 -2.37 -11.41
CA GLY A 201 10.22 -2.60 -12.62
C GLY A 201 9.79 -4.07 -12.78
N VAL A 202 10.70 -5.02 -12.53
CA VAL A 202 10.40 -6.45 -12.51
C VAL A 202 9.40 -6.79 -11.42
N ALA A 203 9.59 -6.27 -10.20
CA ALA A 203 8.67 -6.49 -9.09
C ALA A 203 7.25 -5.98 -9.41
N MET A 204 7.13 -4.77 -9.98
CA MET A 204 5.86 -4.18 -10.40
C MET A 204 5.20 -4.98 -11.53
N ARG A 205 5.98 -5.45 -12.51
CA ARG A 205 5.47 -6.30 -13.59
C ARG A 205 4.96 -7.64 -13.05
N LEU A 206 5.67 -8.26 -12.12
CA LEU A 206 5.25 -9.50 -11.46
C LEU A 206 3.99 -9.29 -10.63
N ALA A 207 3.90 -8.18 -9.88
CA ALA A 207 2.72 -7.81 -9.12
C ALA A 207 1.49 -7.62 -10.02
N GLY A 208 1.64 -6.87 -11.12
CA GLY A 208 0.57 -6.66 -12.10
C GLY A 208 0.09 -7.97 -12.73
N ARG A 209 1.03 -8.79 -13.23
CA ARG A 209 0.72 -10.10 -13.82
C ARG A 209 0.05 -11.04 -12.82
N ASN A 210 0.54 -11.11 -11.58
CA ASN A 210 -0.05 -11.97 -10.56
C ASN A 210 -1.43 -11.48 -10.13
N GLY A 211 -1.64 -10.16 -10.04
CA GLY A 211 -2.95 -9.55 -9.82
C GLY A 211 -3.95 -9.92 -10.91
N GLU A 212 -3.58 -9.77 -12.18
CA GLU A 212 -4.43 -10.14 -13.33
C GLU A 212 -4.79 -11.63 -13.32
N LEU A 213 -3.79 -12.51 -13.15
CA LEU A 213 -4.02 -13.95 -13.07
C LEU A 213 -4.89 -14.34 -11.88
N GLY A 214 -4.69 -13.68 -10.73
CA GLY A 214 -5.48 -13.88 -9.52
C GLY A 214 -6.94 -13.48 -9.72
N MET A 215 -7.19 -12.32 -10.32
CA MET A 215 -8.55 -11.86 -10.62
C MET A 215 -9.22 -12.72 -11.69
N LYS A 216 -8.50 -13.09 -12.77
CA LYS A 216 -8.98 -14.02 -13.79
C LYS A 216 -9.40 -15.36 -13.17
N ALA A 217 -8.66 -15.87 -12.19
CA ALA A 217 -9.00 -17.11 -11.50
C ALA A 217 -10.32 -16.99 -10.69
N LEU A 218 -10.64 -15.82 -10.14
CA LEU A 218 -11.95 -15.58 -9.49
C LEU A 218 -13.12 -15.68 -10.47
N TYR A 219 -12.91 -15.28 -11.73
CA TYR A 219 -13.90 -15.36 -12.81
C TYR A 219 -13.83 -16.66 -13.61
N GLY A 220 -13.45 -17.77 -12.96
CA GLY A 220 -13.43 -19.10 -13.57
C GLY A 220 -12.41 -19.25 -14.69
N GLY A 221 -11.34 -18.45 -14.70
CA GLY A 221 -10.34 -18.47 -15.75
C GLY A 221 -10.74 -17.71 -17.03
N SER A 222 -11.93 -17.08 -17.07
CA SER A 222 -12.39 -16.34 -18.24
C SER A 222 -11.76 -14.95 -18.31
N LYS A 223 -10.96 -14.70 -19.36
CA LYS A 223 -10.38 -13.38 -19.63
C LYS A 223 -11.46 -12.33 -19.92
N TRP A 224 -12.48 -12.72 -20.69
CA TRP A 224 -13.59 -11.83 -21.07
C TRP A 224 -14.40 -11.36 -19.86
N LEU A 225 -14.77 -12.26 -18.94
CA LEU A 225 -15.52 -11.88 -17.73
C LEU A 225 -14.71 -10.96 -16.83
N SER A 226 -13.42 -11.27 -16.61
CA SER A 226 -12.54 -10.41 -15.83
C SER A 226 -12.39 -9.02 -16.46
N MET A 227 -12.24 -8.95 -17.79
CA MET A 227 -12.10 -7.69 -18.52
C MET A 227 -13.39 -6.87 -18.50
N ALA A 228 -14.55 -7.50 -18.71
CA ALA A 228 -15.84 -6.83 -18.68
C ALA A 228 -16.11 -6.20 -17.32
N VAL A 229 -15.84 -6.93 -16.23
CA VAL A 229 -15.95 -6.39 -14.87
C VAL A 229 -14.98 -5.23 -14.68
N SER A 230 -13.71 -5.37 -15.06
CA SER A 230 -12.75 -4.26 -14.95
C SER A 230 -13.17 -3.01 -15.75
N LEU A 231 -13.73 -3.17 -16.95
CA LEU A 231 -14.22 -2.06 -17.77
C LEU A 231 -15.39 -1.34 -17.10
N VAL A 232 -16.35 -2.06 -16.52
CA VAL A 232 -17.46 -1.45 -15.79
C VAL A 232 -16.96 -0.59 -14.62
N ALA A 233 -15.96 -1.07 -13.88
CA ALA A 233 -15.35 -0.29 -12.80
C ALA A 233 -14.66 0.98 -13.33
N ILE A 234 -13.89 0.87 -14.42
CA ILE A 234 -13.21 2.02 -15.04
C ILE A 234 -14.23 3.04 -15.55
N SER A 235 -15.26 2.61 -16.27
CA SER A 235 -16.32 3.49 -16.77
C SER A 235 -17.06 4.19 -15.63
N ALA A 236 -17.36 3.49 -14.53
CA ALA A 236 -17.99 4.09 -13.36
C ALA A 236 -17.09 5.14 -12.69
N LEU A 237 -15.78 4.88 -12.59
CA LEU A 237 -14.82 5.86 -12.06
C LEU A 237 -14.66 7.07 -12.98
N LEU A 238 -14.62 6.87 -14.30
CA LEU A 238 -14.57 7.97 -15.27
C LEU A 238 -15.83 8.83 -15.22
N LEU A 239 -17.01 8.20 -15.10
CA LEU A 239 -18.28 8.90 -14.94
C LEU A 239 -18.29 9.72 -13.64
N LEU A 240 -17.86 9.12 -12.52
CA LEU A 240 -17.75 9.82 -11.24
C LEU A 240 -16.78 11.02 -11.35
N ALA A 241 -15.63 10.83 -11.98
CA ALA A 241 -14.64 11.88 -12.18
C ALA A 241 -15.14 13.00 -13.10
N PHE A 242 -16.01 12.70 -14.07
CA PHE A 242 -16.65 13.69 -14.92
C PHE A 242 -17.75 14.47 -14.18
N LEU A 243 -18.48 13.82 -13.27
CA LEU A 243 -19.55 14.45 -12.49
C LEU A 243 -19.02 15.27 -11.31
N LEU A 244 -17.85 14.94 -10.76
CA LEU A 244 -17.23 15.62 -9.61
C LEU A 244 -16.92 17.12 -9.83
N PRO A 245 -16.40 17.57 -10.99
CA PRO A 245 -16.25 19.00 -11.30
C PRO A 245 -17.57 19.72 -11.60
N SER A 246 -18.67 18.99 -11.73
CA SER A 246 -20.01 19.54 -12.04
C SER A 246 -20.82 19.86 -10.78
N ILE A 247 -20.20 19.73 -9.59
CA ILE A 247 -20.74 19.98 -8.25
C ILE A 247 -19.83 21.00 -7.56
#